data_AF-A0A1Y1JZ12-F1
#
_entry.id   AF-A0A1Y1JZ12-F1
#
_cell.length_a   1.000
_cell.length_b   1.000
_cell.length_c   1.000
_cell.angle_alpha   90.00
_cell.angle_beta   90.00
_cell.angle_gamma   90.00
#
_symmetry.space_group_name_H-M   'P 1'
#
loop_
_entity.id
_entity.type
_entity.pdbx_description
1 polymer ?
#
loop_
_entity_poly.entity_id
_entity_poly.type
_entity_poly.pdbx_seq_one_letter_code
_entity_poly.pdbx_strand_id
1 'polypeptide(L)'
;MGWKLVLCLFVGLATSASISGNSAWRPGYEYVYKVHGQSLSNYDDDYYKGIVIKADLIVQPQSAEVLIGKISNPKYARYEGADEPTIRDVDANSQDLQFKPLDLGDKPFRIRVKQGVIRNIEMASELEHWKVNMIKGIVSQTQLDIQGVNLMKDRINQLPENDSYSGVYKTMEDWVTGKFATLYEMNEVPSTQIQYKPWRVPFPQLQGEGS
;
A
#
# COMPACT_ATOMS: atom_id res chain seq x y z
N MET A 1 -39.57 35.91 -29.52
CA MET A 1 -38.48 35.51 -30.44
C MET A 1 -37.19 36.09 -29.91
N GLY A 2 -36.18 35.38 -29.44
CA GLY A 2 -35.93 33.97 -29.22
C GLY A 2 -34.64 33.93 -28.38
N TRP A 3 -34.68 33.20 -27.28
CA TRP A 3 -33.58 33.00 -26.34
C TRP A 3 -32.46 32.21 -27.03
N LYS A 4 -31.21 32.70 -27.01
CA LYS A 4 -30.05 31.92 -27.47
C LYS A 4 -29.48 31.13 -26.28
N LEU A 5 -29.86 29.87 -26.19
CA LEU A 5 -29.18 28.85 -25.36
C LEU A 5 -27.77 28.66 -25.93
N VAL A 6 -26.74 29.12 -25.23
CA VAL A 6 -25.36 28.68 -25.46
C VAL A 6 -25.15 27.44 -24.59
N LEU A 7 -25.29 26.28 -25.23
CA LEU A 7 -24.95 24.98 -24.66
C LEU A 7 -23.43 24.79 -24.77
N CYS A 8 -22.70 25.10 -23.70
CA CYS A 8 -21.30 24.68 -23.57
C CYS A 8 -21.26 23.18 -23.24
N LEU A 9 -21.21 22.36 -24.29
CA LEU A 9 -20.85 20.94 -24.20
C LEU A 9 -19.37 20.84 -23.79
N PHE A 10 -19.12 20.63 -22.49
CA PHE A 10 -17.85 20.05 -22.05
C PHE A 10 -17.84 18.58 -22.48
N VAL A 11 -17.42 18.33 -23.71
CA VAL A 11 -16.94 16.99 -24.11
C VAL A 11 -15.61 16.81 -23.40
N GLY A 12 -15.64 16.23 -22.21
CA GLY A 12 -14.45 15.66 -21.60
C GLY A 12 -13.94 14.58 -22.54
N LEU A 13 -12.94 14.92 -23.35
CA LEU A 13 -12.08 13.96 -24.03
C LEU A 13 -11.41 13.13 -22.93
N ALA A 14 -12.06 12.04 -22.53
CA ALA A 14 -11.40 10.93 -21.89
C ALA A 14 -10.46 10.35 -22.94
N THR A 15 -9.26 10.93 -23.08
CA THR A 15 -8.16 10.24 -23.72
C THR A 15 -7.85 9.06 -22.81
N SER A 16 -8.45 7.91 -23.12
CA SER A 16 -7.90 6.62 -22.74
C SER A 16 -6.55 6.52 -23.43
N ALA A 17 -5.53 7.14 -22.82
CA ALA A 17 -4.18 6.70 -23.04
C ALA A 17 -4.21 5.23 -22.66
N SER A 18 -4.13 4.36 -23.68
CA SER A 18 -3.86 2.95 -23.51
C SER A 18 -2.59 2.89 -22.69
N ILE A 19 -2.71 2.71 -21.38
CA ILE A 19 -1.56 2.49 -20.50
C ILE A 19 -1.11 1.07 -20.84
N SER A 20 -0.32 0.96 -21.91
CA SER A 20 0.42 -0.23 -22.27
C SER A 20 1.49 -0.39 -21.20
N GLY A 21 1.09 -1.02 -20.09
CA GLY A 21 1.91 -1.27 -18.93
C GLY A 21 1.00 -1.74 -17.81
N ASN A 22 1.22 -2.97 -17.35
CA ASN A 22 0.63 -3.56 -16.15
C ASN A 22 0.89 -2.67 -14.92
N SER A 23 0.15 -1.57 -14.78
CA SER A 23 0.13 -0.77 -13.57
C SER A 23 -0.85 -1.44 -12.61
N ALA A 24 -0.38 -1.84 -11.42
CA ALA A 24 -1.23 -2.34 -10.34
C ALA A 24 -2.35 -1.34 -9.94
N TRP A 25 -2.23 -0.10 -10.39
CA TRP A 25 -3.08 1.04 -10.05
C TRP A 25 -3.92 1.48 -11.25
N ARG A 26 -5.24 1.33 -11.16
CA ARG A 26 -6.19 1.67 -12.22
C ARG A 26 -6.69 3.12 -12.09
N PRO A 27 -6.64 3.94 -13.16
CA PRO A 27 -7.22 5.28 -13.15
C PRO A 27 -8.71 5.26 -12.79
N GLY A 28 -9.17 6.29 -12.09
CA GLY A 28 -10.58 6.44 -11.68
C GLY A 28 -10.98 5.65 -10.43
N TYR A 29 -10.06 4.87 -9.85
CA TYR A 29 -10.27 4.18 -8.58
C TYR A 29 -9.62 4.92 -7.42
N GLU A 30 -10.25 4.83 -6.25
CA GLU A 30 -9.65 5.15 -4.96
C GLU A 30 -9.43 3.84 -4.20
N TYR A 31 -8.22 3.64 -3.71
CA TYR A 31 -7.83 2.47 -2.93
C TYR A 31 -7.69 2.88 -1.47
N VAL A 32 -8.48 2.26 -0.59
CA VAL A 32 -8.48 2.56 0.85
C VAL A 32 -7.98 1.33 1.61
N TYR A 33 -6.84 1.47 2.27
CA TYR A 33 -6.20 0.41 3.05
C TYR A 33 -6.32 0.70 4.54
N LYS A 34 -6.74 -0.30 5.32
CA LYS A 34 -6.64 -0.27 6.78
C LYS A 34 -5.19 -0.53 7.17
N VAL A 35 -4.58 0.43 7.84
CA VAL A 35 -3.20 0.34 8.32
C VAL A 35 -3.24 0.00 9.79
N HIS A 36 -2.67 -1.14 10.16
CA HIS A 36 -2.42 -1.53 11.54
C HIS A 36 -0.91 -1.71 11.74
N GLY A 37 -0.39 -1.15 12.82
CA GLY A 37 1.01 -1.30 13.18
C GLY A 37 1.14 -1.45 14.68
N GLN A 38 2.15 -2.21 15.10
CA GLN A 38 2.48 -2.37 16.51
C GLN A 38 3.99 -2.39 16.69
N SER A 39 4.46 -1.79 17.78
CA SER A 39 5.82 -1.93 18.27
C SER A 39 5.72 -2.30 19.74
N LEU A 40 6.04 -3.55 20.03
CA LEU A 40 5.91 -4.15 21.35
C LEU A 40 7.29 -4.56 21.85
N SER A 41 7.49 -4.48 23.16
CA SER A 41 8.68 -4.98 23.83
C SER A 41 8.25 -5.85 25.00
N ASN A 42 8.96 -6.95 25.19
CA ASN A 42 8.80 -7.88 26.29
C ASN A 42 10.20 -8.19 26.82
N TYR A 43 10.37 -8.20 28.15
CA TYR A 43 11.65 -8.43 28.82
C TYR A 43 11.65 -9.71 29.68
N ASP A 44 10.48 -10.19 30.15
CA ASP A 44 10.38 -11.30 31.11
C ASP A 44 9.17 -12.22 30.83
N ASP A 45 8.72 -12.33 29.58
CA ASP A 45 7.59 -13.12 29.08
C ASP A 45 6.20 -12.85 29.70
N ASP A 46 6.10 -12.04 30.75
CA ASP A 46 4.83 -11.85 31.46
C ASP A 46 3.91 -10.79 30.84
N TYR A 47 4.45 -9.74 30.22
CA TYR A 47 3.65 -8.65 29.63
C TYR A 47 4.37 -7.93 28.47
N TYR A 48 3.63 -7.69 27.40
CA TYR A 48 4.01 -6.78 26.33
C TYR A 48 3.72 -5.34 26.73
N LYS A 49 4.66 -4.44 26.46
CA LYS A 49 4.45 -3.00 26.53
C LYS A 49 4.82 -2.35 25.22
N GLY A 50 4.02 -1.39 24.76
CA GLY A 50 4.32 -0.76 23.50
C GLY A 50 3.28 0.23 22.99
N ILE A 51 3.31 0.42 21.68
CA ILE A 51 2.42 1.32 20.96
C ILE A 51 1.73 0.54 19.85
N VAL A 52 0.43 0.74 19.75
CA VAL A 52 -0.42 0.24 18.66
C VAL A 52 -0.90 1.45 17.88
N ILE A 53 -0.80 1.40 16.56
CA ILE A 53 -1.25 2.45 15.65
C ILE A 53 -2.32 1.92 14.72
N LYS A 54 -3.24 2.80 14.34
CA LYS A 54 -4.16 2.56 13.23
C LYS A 54 -4.44 3.80 12.42
N ALA A 55 -4.66 3.62 11.12
CA ALA A 55 -5.01 4.68 10.19
C ALA A 55 -5.67 4.09 8.94
N ASP A 56 -6.15 4.97 8.06
CA ASP A 56 -6.48 4.63 6.68
C ASP A 56 -5.41 5.23 5.75
N LEU A 57 -4.83 4.42 4.87
CA LEU A 57 -4.04 4.89 3.73
C LEU A 57 -4.96 4.94 2.51
N ILE A 58 -5.16 6.15 1.99
CA ILE A 58 -5.91 6.39 0.76
C ILE A 58 -4.91 6.62 -0.36
N VAL A 59 -5.04 5.87 -1.47
CA VAL A 59 -4.19 5.98 -2.65
C VAL A 59 -5.07 6.19 -3.89
N GLN A 60 -4.80 7.26 -4.63
CA GLN A 60 -5.48 7.60 -5.87
C GLN A 60 -4.49 7.71 -7.02
N PRO A 61 -4.66 6.97 -8.13
CA PRO A 61 -3.78 7.10 -9.28
C PRO A 61 -4.08 8.39 -10.05
N GLN A 62 -3.09 9.27 -10.14
CA GLN A 62 -3.17 10.47 -10.97
C GLN A 62 -2.70 10.19 -12.41
N SER A 63 -1.72 9.29 -12.56
CA SER A 63 -1.23 8.78 -13.85
C SER A 63 -0.56 7.40 -13.64
N ALA A 64 -0.04 6.79 -14.71
CA ALA A 64 0.67 5.51 -14.63
C ALA A 64 1.90 5.53 -13.69
N GLU A 65 2.52 6.70 -13.49
CA GLU A 65 3.76 6.85 -12.71
C GLU A 65 3.59 7.72 -11.46
N VAL A 66 2.38 8.24 -11.22
CA VAL A 66 2.12 9.18 -10.13
C VAL A 66 0.85 8.79 -9.39
N LEU A 67 1.00 8.53 -8.10
CA LEU A 67 -0.10 8.30 -7.17
C LEU A 67 -0.17 9.46 -6.16
N ILE A 68 -1.37 9.76 -5.70
CA ILE A 68 -1.62 10.69 -4.60
C ILE A 68 -2.02 9.86 -3.38
N GLY A 69 -1.24 9.98 -2.31
CA GLY A 69 -1.47 9.32 -1.05
C GLY A 69 -2.00 10.29 0.01
N LYS A 70 -2.82 9.79 0.93
CA LYS A 70 -3.22 10.51 2.14
C LYS A 70 -3.36 9.53 3.29
N ILE A 71 -2.80 9.87 4.45
CA ILE A 71 -3.12 9.18 5.70
C ILE A 71 -4.35 9.87 6.31
N SER A 72 -5.37 9.08 6.67
CA SER A 72 -6.61 9.57 7.24
C SER A 72 -6.89 8.92 8.59
N ASN A 73 -7.44 9.71 9.50
CA ASN A 73 -7.76 9.32 10.88
C ASN A 73 -6.66 8.53 11.63
N PRO A 74 -5.38 8.93 11.54
CA PRO A 74 -4.32 8.28 12.29
C PRO A 74 -4.55 8.39 13.79
N LYS A 75 -4.44 7.26 14.48
CA LYS A 75 -4.58 7.13 15.93
C LYS A 75 -3.50 6.20 16.49
N TYR A 76 -3.18 6.40 17.76
CA TYR A 76 -2.31 5.51 18.50
C TYR A 76 -2.88 5.23 19.89
N ALA A 77 -2.56 4.06 20.43
CA ALA A 77 -2.83 3.69 21.81
C ALA A 77 -1.53 3.15 22.44
N ARG A 78 -1.37 3.36 23.74
CA ARG A 78 -0.37 2.62 24.52
C ARG A 78 -0.97 1.25 24.84
N TYR A 79 -0.18 0.21 24.66
CA TYR A 79 -0.57 -1.15 24.98
C TYR A 79 0.25 -1.67 26.16
N GLU A 80 -0.44 -2.36 27.07
CA GLU A 80 0.13 -3.12 28.16
C GLU A 80 -0.78 -4.33 28.41
N GLY A 81 -0.28 -5.54 28.19
CA GLY A 81 -1.10 -6.75 28.25
C GLY A 81 -0.27 -8.03 28.12
N ALA A 82 -0.86 -9.15 28.53
CA ALA A 82 -0.18 -10.45 28.52
C ALA A 82 -0.06 -11.03 27.09
N ASP A 83 -1.00 -10.69 26.20
CA ASP A 83 -1.05 -11.17 24.84
C ASP A 83 -0.62 -10.09 23.84
N GLU A 84 -0.39 -10.44 22.57
CA GLU A 84 -0.29 -9.43 21.52
C GLU A 84 -1.69 -8.98 21.06
N PRO A 85 -1.92 -7.67 20.83
CA PRO A 85 -3.20 -7.19 20.34
C PRO A 85 -3.45 -7.69 18.91
N THR A 86 -4.62 -8.29 18.68
CA THR A 86 -4.99 -8.76 17.34
C THR A 86 -5.55 -7.62 16.49
N ILE A 87 -5.57 -7.80 15.16
CA ILE A 87 -6.25 -6.88 14.22
C ILE A 87 -7.70 -6.62 14.65
N ARG A 88 -8.40 -7.66 15.13
CA ARG A 88 -9.78 -7.54 15.59
C ARG A 88 -9.90 -6.61 16.79
N ASP A 89 -8.96 -6.66 17.72
CA ASP A 89 -8.96 -5.79 18.90
C ASP A 89 -8.75 -4.32 18.51
N VAL A 90 -7.81 -4.10 17.57
CA VAL A 90 -7.52 -2.78 16.99
C VAL A 90 -8.73 -2.20 16.28
N ASP A 91 -9.41 -2.99 15.44
CA ASP A 91 -10.61 -2.58 14.71
C ASP A 91 -11.80 -2.33 15.64
N ALA A 92 -12.01 -3.22 16.61
CA ALA A 92 -13.11 -3.11 17.56
C ALA A 92 -12.97 -1.93 18.54
N ASN A 93 -11.79 -1.29 18.61
CA ASN A 93 -11.44 -0.38 19.71
C ASN A 93 -11.70 -1.08 21.05
N SER A 94 -11.07 -2.24 21.28
CA SER A 94 -11.19 -2.93 22.56
C SER A 94 -10.94 -1.96 23.72
N GLN A 95 -11.61 -2.18 24.87
CA GLN A 95 -11.55 -1.24 26.01
C GLN A 95 -10.12 -0.99 26.51
N ASP A 96 -9.21 -1.94 26.28
CA ASP A 96 -7.80 -1.86 26.66
C ASP A 96 -6.97 -0.98 25.71
N LEU A 97 -7.52 -0.61 24.54
CA LEU A 97 -6.88 0.26 23.54
C LEU A 97 -7.52 1.65 23.52
N GLN A 98 -7.04 2.51 24.41
CA GLN A 98 -7.45 3.92 24.48
C GLN A 98 -6.79 4.74 23.36
N PHE A 99 -7.37 4.67 22.16
CA PHE A 99 -6.87 5.39 20.99
C PHE A 99 -6.99 6.91 21.11
N LYS A 100 -5.87 7.60 20.89
CA LYS A 100 -5.76 9.05 20.80
C LYS A 100 -5.39 9.47 19.38
N PRO A 101 -5.81 10.65 18.92
CA PRO A 101 -5.37 11.20 17.64
C PRO A 101 -3.85 11.24 17.54
N LEU A 102 -3.32 10.89 16.37
CA LEU A 102 -1.91 10.92 16.06
C LEU A 102 -1.67 11.89 14.91
N ASP A 103 -1.07 13.04 15.17
CA ASP A 103 -0.86 14.04 14.12
C ASP A 103 0.26 13.60 13.14
N LEU A 104 -0.14 13.11 11.97
CA LEU A 104 0.74 12.85 10.82
C LEU A 104 0.64 13.92 9.73
N GLY A 105 -0.11 15.00 9.97
CA GLY A 105 -0.48 15.99 8.96
C GLY A 105 -1.63 15.54 8.06
N ASP A 106 -2.44 16.51 7.62
CA ASP A 106 -3.66 16.26 6.84
C ASP A 106 -3.46 16.43 5.33
N LYS A 107 -2.27 16.88 4.91
CA LYS A 107 -1.96 17.19 3.52
C LYS A 107 -1.69 15.90 2.74
N PRO A 108 -2.27 15.75 1.53
CA PRO A 108 -1.88 14.70 0.61
C PRO A 108 -0.40 14.79 0.21
N PHE A 109 0.17 13.65 -0.16
CA PHE A 109 1.55 13.52 -0.63
C PHE A 109 1.59 12.80 -1.97
N ARG A 110 2.66 13.00 -2.75
CA ARG A 110 2.81 12.38 -4.06
C ARG A 110 3.76 11.19 -3.98
N ILE A 111 3.37 10.06 -4.54
CA ILE A 111 4.19 8.86 -4.67
C ILE A 111 4.55 8.71 -6.15
N ARG A 112 5.84 8.71 -6.47
CA ARG A 112 6.31 8.41 -7.83
C ARG A 112 6.62 6.93 -7.92
N VAL A 113 6.02 6.28 -8.91
CA VAL A 113 6.21 4.85 -9.17
C VAL A 113 6.78 4.65 -10.56
N LYS A 114 7.62 3.63 -10.72
CA LYS A 114 8.11 3.18 -12.01
C LYS A 114 8.04 1.67 -12.04
N GLN A 115 7.21 1.13 -12.93
CA GLN A 115 7.00 -0.33 -13.07
C GLN A 115 6.65 -0.99 -11.72
N GLY A 116 5.72 -0.40 -10.97
CA GLY A 116 5.28 -0.89 -9.66
C GLY A 116 6.18 -0.53 -8.47
N VAL A 117 7.43 -0.11 -8.72
CA VAL A 117 8.40 0.25 -7.66
C VAL A 117 8.31 1.72 -7.29
N ILE A 118 8.24 2.02 -5.99
CA ILE A 118 8.27 3.38 -5.46
C ILE A 118 9.67 3.98 -5.66
N ARG A 119 9.74 5.16 -6.28
CA ARG A 119 10.98 5.89 -6.54
C ARG A 119 11.15 7.10 -5.63
N ASN A 120 10.04 7.75 -5.28
CA ASN A 120 10.08 8.91 -4.42
C ASN A 120 8.73 9.13 -3.73
N ILE A 121 8.76 9.73 -2.54
CA ILE A 121 7.58 10.21 -1.82
C ILE A 121 7.81 11.69 -1.53
N GLU A 122 7.04 12.55 -2.19
CA GLU A 122 7.10 14.00 -2.06
C GLU A 122 6.03 14.46 -1.07
N MET A 123 6.47 15.07 0.01
CA MET A 123 5.63 15.56 1.11
C MET A 123 5.87 17.05 1.34
N ALA A 124 4.99 17.67 2.13
CA ALA A 124 5.13 19.06 2.49
C ALA A 124 6.39 19.28 3.36
N SER A 125 7.17 20.32 3.06
CA SER A 125 8.50 20.57 3.64
C SER A 125 8.47 20.90 5.13
N GLU A 126 7.32 21.34 5.64
CA GLU A 126 7.11 21.70 7.03
C GLU A 126 6.84 20.50 7.96
N LEU A 127 6.71 19.29 7.41
CA LEU A 127 6.51 18.09 8.24
C LEU A 127 7.78 17.74 9.00
N GLU A 128 7.62 17.51 10.31
CA GLU A 128 8.68 16.98 11.16
C GLU A 128 9.18 15.62 10.65
N HIS A 129 10.48 15.36 10.81
CA HIS A 129 11.14 14.17 10.27
C HIS A 129 10.52 12.85 10.73
N TRP A 130 10.05 12.75 11.98
CA TRP A 130 9.44 11.52 12.47
C TRP A 130 8.10 11.23 11.77
N LYS A 131 7.30 12.27 11.44
CA LYS A 131 6.05 12.13 10.67
C LYS A 131 6.36 11.64 9.25
N VAL A 132 7.36 12.26 8.62
CA VAL A 132 7.87 11.86 7.30
C VAL A 132 8.29 10.39 7.30
N ASN A 133 9.07 9.95 8.29
CA ASN A 133 9.53 8.57 8.38
C ASN A 133 8.39 7.59 8.59
N MET A 134 7.39 7.96 9.39
CA MET A 134 6.23 7.11 9.63
C MET A 134 5.36 6.95 8.38
N ILE A 135 5.12 8.04 7.63
CA ILE A 135 4.42 7.99 6.35
C ILE A 135 5.19 7.12 5.35
N LYS A 136 6.51 7.31 5.23
CA LYS A 136 7.34 6.48 4.36
C LYS A 136 7.27 4.99 4.73
N GLY A 137 7.26 4.67 6.03
CA GLY A 137 7.19 3.29 6.51
C GLY A 137 5.85 2.61 6.23
N ILE A 138 4.75 3.37 6.29
CA ILE A 138 3.42 2.91 5.90
C ILE A 138 3.38 2.68 4.38
N VAL A 139 3.81 3.66 3.60
CA VAL A 139 3.74 3.62 2.13
C VAL A 139 4.66 2.55 1.54
N SER A 140 5.83 2.29 2.14
CA SER A 140 6.75 1.26 1.65
C SER A 140 6.16 -0.15 1.69
N GLN A 141 5.15 -0.41 2.53
CA GLN A 141 4.44 -1.70 2.54
C GLN A 141 3.64 -1.96 1.25
N THR A 142 3.39 -0.92 0.45
CA THR A 142 2.69 -1.04 -0.84
C THR A 142 3.65 -1.27 -2.02
N GLN A 143 4.96 -1.27 -1.76
CA GLN A 143 5.96 -1.52 -2.78
C GLN A 143 6.00 -3.00 -3.12
N LEU A 144 5.87 -3.32 -4.41
CA LEU A 144 6.01 -4.68 -4.92
C LEU A 144 6.86 -4.63 -6.20
N ASP A 145 8.07 -5.18 -6.16
CA ASP A 145 8.98 -5.29 -7.31
C ASP A 145 8.74 -6.61 -8.08
N ILE A 146 7.49 -6.88 -8.45
CA ILE A 146 7.06 -8.16 -9.06
C ILE A 146 7.77 -8.49 -10.39
N GLN A 147 8.34 -7.49 -11.06
CA GLN A 147 9.06 -7.63 -12.33
C GLN A 147 10.57 -7.72 -12.15
N GLY A 148 11.08 -7.69 -10.91
CA GLY A 148 12.51 -7.72 -10.64
C GLY A 148 13.26 -6.52 -11.24
N VAL A 149 12.67 -5.33 -11.21
CA VAL A 149 13.27 -4.10 -11.76
C VAL A 149 14.63 -3.81 -11.11
N ASN A 150 14.80 -4.14 -9.82
CA ASN A 150 16.06 -4.01 -9.10
C ASN A 150 16.71 -5.38 -8.80
N LEU A 151 16.61 -6.34 -9.71
CA LEU A 151 17.15 -7.70 -9.58
C LEU A 151 18.63 -7.69 -9.16
N MET A 152 18.92 -8.38 -8.06
CA MET A 152 20.30 -8.67 -7.66
C MET A 152 20.76 -9.95 -8.35
N LYS A 153 22.01 -10.00 -8.82
CA LYS A 153 22.55 -11.23 -9.41
C LYS A 153 22.72 -12.32 -8.33
N ASP A 154 21.89 -13.36 -8.39
CA ASP A 154 21.98 -14.55 -7.53
C ASP A 154 21.68 -15.81 -8.36
N ARG A 155 22.26 -16.95 -7.97
CA ARG A 155 22.06 -18.24 -8.63
C ARG A 155 20.67 -18.82 -8.40
N ILE A 156 19.99 -18.41 -7.32
CA ILE A 156 18.64 -18.88 -7.01
C ILE A 156 17.56 -18.19 -7.84
N ASN A 157 17.90 -17.12 -8.55
CA ASN A 157 16.91 -16.31 -9.25
C ASN A 157 16.24 -17.09 -10.38
N GLN A 158 14.93 -17.20 -10.28
CA GLN A 158 14.00 -17.68 -11.28
C GLN A 158 12.92 -16.61 -11.39
N LEU A 159 13.06 -15.74 -12.40
CA LEU A 159 12.03 -14.74 -12.67
C LEU A 159 10.77 -15.43 -13.20
N PRO A 160 9.59 -14.83 -13.01
CA PRO A 160 8.40 -15.28 -13.72
C PRO A 160 8.64 -15.26 -15.24
N GLU A 161 8.35 -16.39 -15.89
CA GLU A 161 8.47 -16.56 -17.34
C GLU A 161 7.10 -16.96 -17.92
N ASN A 162 6.76 -16.46 -19.12
CA ASN A 162 5.64 -16.89 -19.98
C ASN A 162 4.37 -17.36 -19.25
N ASP A 163 3.41 -16.46 -19.06
CA ASP A 163 2.07 -16.70 -18.50
C ASP A 163 2.03 -17.28 -17.07
N SER A 164 3.19 -17.53 -16.45
CA SER A 164 3.32 -17.93 -15.05
C SER A 164 3.76 -16.74 -14.20
N TYR A 165 3.05 -16.49 -13.11
CA TYR A 165 3.41 -15.52 -12.07
C TYR A 165 4.28 -16.12 -10.96
N SER A 166 4.66 -17.40 -11.10
CA SER A 166 5.50 -18.08 -10.12
C SER A 166 6.96 -17.74 -10.34
N GLY A 167 7.68 -17.46 -9.27
CA GLY A 167 9.09 -17.10 -9.35
C GLY A 167 9.75 -16.92 -7.98
N VAL A 168 11.06 -17.08 -7.93
CA VAL A 168 11.88 -16.91 -6.73
C VAL A 168 13.08 -16.05 -7.09
N TYR A 169 13.17 -14.83 -6.60
CA TYR A 169 14.29 -13.95 -6.94
C TYR A 169 14.60 -12.92 -5.85
N LYS A 170 15.83 -12.42 -5.86
CA LYS A 170 16.29 -11.36 -4.95
C LYS A 170 16.33 -10.00 -5.63
N THR A 171 15.76 -8.99 -5.00
CA THR A 171 15.87 -7.59 -5.44
C THR A 171 16.53 -6.74 -4.36
N MET A 172 17.14 -5.62 -4.75
CA MET A 172 17.60 -4.62 -3.80
C MET A 172 16.52 -3.54 -3.64
N GLU A 173 15.96 -3.43 -2.44
CA GLU A 173 14.89 -2.48 -2.16
C GLU A 173 15.32 -1.39 -1.18
N ASP A 174 14.85 -0.18 -1.47
CA ASP A 174 15.02 0.99 -0.60
C ASP A 174 13.89 1.00 0.44
N TRP A 175 14.25 0.89 1.72
CA TRP A 175 13.37 0.99 2.88
C TRP A 175 13.69 2.23 3.72
N VAL A 176 12.85 2.56 4.69
CA VAL A 176 13.06 3.73 5.58
C VAL A 176 14.38 3.65 6.35
N THR A 177 14.82 2.43 6.69
CA THR A 177 16.03 2.18 7.48
C THR A 177 17.28 1.94 6.64
N GLY A 178 17.19 1.91 5.30
CA GLY A 178 18.32 1.64 4.41
C GLY A 178 17.96 0.77 3.21
N LYS A 179 18.98 0.19 2.56
CA LYS A 179 18.81 -0.71 1.43
C LYS A 179 18.95 -2.15 1.88
N PHE A 180 18.04 -3.02 1.46
CA PHE A 180 18.01 -4.42 1.87
C PHE A 180 17.83 -5.34 0.66
N ALA A 181 18.45 -6.51 0.74
CA ALA A 181 18.17 -7.60 -0.19
C ALA A 181 16.83 -8.23 0.22
N THR A 182 15.81 -8.10 -0.64
CA THR A 182 14.49 -8.68 -0.45
C THR A 182 14.36 -9.94 -1.30
N LEU A 183 13.94 -11.06 -0.70
CA LEU A 183 13.61 -12.29 -1.42
C LEU A 183 12.11 -12.32 -1.72
N TYR A 184 11.77 -12.43 -3.00
CA TYR A 184 10.41 -12.71 -3.45
C TYR A 184 10.24 -14.21 -3.68
N GLU A 185 9.17 -14.78 -3.14
CA GLU A 185 8.67 -16.12 -3.47
C GLU A 185 7.21 -15.98 -3.89
N MET A 186 6.96 -16.01 -5.20
CA MET A 186 5.64 -15.84 -5.78
C MET A 186 5.12 -17.20 -6.23
N ASN A 187 3.88 -17.50 -5.83
CA ASN A 187 3.18 -18.73 -6.17
C ASN A 187 1.76 -18.38 -6.63
N GLU A 188 1.31 -19.01 -7.70
CA GLU A 188 -0.08 -18.88 -8.12
C GLU A 188 -1.02 -19.60 -7.16
N VAL A 189 -2.12 -18.93 -6.81
CA VAL A 189 -3.17 -19.56 -6.00
C VAL A 189 -3.97 -20.50 -6.92
N PRO A 190 -4.03 -21.82 -6.64
CA PRO A 190 -4.74 -22.75 -7.51
C PRO A 190 -6.23 -22.40 -7.63
N SER A 191 -6.79 -22.52 -8.83
CA SER A 191 -8.21 -22.21 -9.10
C SER A 191 -9.17 -22.99 -8.21
N THR A 192 -8.85 -24.23 -7.86
CA THR A 192 -9.61 -25.05 -6.91
C THR A 192 -9.66 -24.42 -5.53
N GLN A 193 -8.56 -23.84 -5.03
CA GLN A 193 -8.55 -23.15 -3.74
C GLN A 193 -9.38 -21.87 -3.76
N ILE A 194 -9.43 -21.17 -4.90
CA ILE A 194 -10.28 -19.98 -5.07
C ILE A 194 -11.77 -20.36 -5.04
N GLN A 195 -12.15 -21.48 -5.68
CA GLN A 195 -13.52 -22.00 -5.63
C GLN A 195 -13.97 -22.36 -4.21
N TYR A 196 -13.10 -23.00 -3.41
CA TYR A 196 -13.44 -23.39 -2.03
C TYR A 196 -13.34 -22.22 -1.03
N LYS A 197 -12.52 -21.20 -1.31
CA LYS A 197 -12.27 -20.06 -0.42
C LYS A 197 -12.26 -18.73 -1.19
N PRO A 198 -13.42 -18.30 -1.73
CA PRO A 198 -13.49 -17.10 -2.59
C PRO A 198 -13.05 -15.81 -1.88
N TRP A 199 -13.15 -15.73 -0.55
CA TRP A 199 -12.66 -14.59 0.25
C TRP A 199 -11.14 -14.38 0.19
N ARG A 200 -10.37 -15.34 -0.34
CA ARG A 200 -8.93 -15.18 -0.60
C ARG A 200 -8.62 -14.26 -1.77
N VAL A 201 -9.62 -13.99 -2.63
CA VAL A 201 -9.55 -12.98 -3.69
C VAL A 201 -10.63 -11.93 -3.38
N PRO A 202 -10.39 -11.02 -2.42
CA PRO A 202 -11.43 -10.16 -1.87
C PRO A 202 -12.02 -9.16 -2.86
N PHE A 203 -11.31 -8.87 -3.97
CA PHE A 203 -11.77 -7.93 -5.01
C PHE A 203 -11.55 -8.51 -6.42
N PRO A 204 -12.38 -9.47 -6.85
CA PRO A 204 -12.24 -10.11 -8.17
C PRO A 204 -12.29 -9.11 -9.34
N GLN A 205 -13.06 -8.02 -9.19
CA GLN A 205 -13.15 -6.94 -10.18
C GLN A 205 -11.83 -6.18 -10.39
N LEU A 206 -10.91 -6.25 -9.42
CA LEU A 206 -9.57 -5.64 -9.52
C LEU A 206 -8.53 -6.61 -10.09
N GLN A 207 -8.90 -7.88 -10.34
CA GLN A 207 -8.03 -8.83 -11.02
C GLN A 207 -7.67 -8.28 -12.40
N GLY A 208 -6.39 -8.10 -12.67
CA GLY A 208 -5.91 -7.73 -14.00
C GLY A 208 -6.38 -8.76 -15.02
N GLU A 209 -6.65 -8.32 -16.25
CA GLU A 209 -6.67 -9.26 -17.36
C GLU A 209 -5.26 -9.84 -17.41
N GLY A 210 -5.11 -11.09 -16.95
CA GLY A 210 -3.88 -11.81 -17.17
C GLY A 210 -3.59 -11.77 -18.67
N SER A 211 -2.40 -11.32 -19.02
CA SER A 211 -1.90 -11.42 -20.40
C SER A 211 -1.96 -12.86 -20.87
#